data_AF-A0A060CF47-F1
#
_entry.id   AF-A0A060CF47-F1
#
_cell.length_a   1.000
_cell.length_b   1.000
_cell.length_c   1.000
_cell.angle_alpha   90.00
_cell.angle_beta   90.00
_cell.angle_gamma   90.00
#
_symmetry.space_group_name_H-M   'P 1'
#
loop_
_entity.id
_entity.type
_entity.pdbx_description
1 polymer ?
#
loop_
_entity_poly.entity_id
_entity_poly.type
_entity_poly.pdbx_seq_one_letter_code
_entity_poly.pdbx_strand_id
1 'polypeptide(L)'
;LFVSGEQRQVSWASNVWLTLAQVLPESQNAVALQQVMKHDGAVRPLTPYLYHHMVDAVGTERVTTGGPTTGGSYWGGMIKAGADTFWEAFDPENPLA
;
A
#
# COMPACT_ATOMS: atom_id res chain seq x y z
N LEU A 1 -3.20 -5.60 12.71
CA LEU A 1 -2.62 -6.13 11.47
C LEU A 1 -3.37 -7.39 11.10
N PHE A 2 -3.84 -7.47 9.86
CA PHE A 2 -4.35 -8.71 9.28
C PHE A 2 -3.19 -9.56 8.77
N VAL A 3 -3.34 -10.87 8.88
CA VAL A 3 -2.38 -11.88 8.44
C VAL A 3 -3.05 -12.88 7.49
N SER A 4 -2.27 -13.50 6.62
CA SER A 4 -2.77 -14.46 5.61
C SER A 4 -1.99 -15.77 5.63
N GLY A 5 -2.70 -16.90 5.47
CA GLY A 5 -2.15 -18.25 5.40
C GLY A 5 -1.63 -18.81 6.72
N GLU A 6 -1.23 -20.09 6.70
CA GLU A 6 -0.73 -20.82 7.88
C GLU A 6 0.51 -20.16 8.50
N GLN A 7 1.36 -19.58 7.65
CA GLN A 7 2.57 -18.87 8.07
C GLN A 7 2.31 -17.44 8.57
N ARG A 8 1.05 -17.01 8.62
CA ARG A 8 0.63 -15.70 9.13
C ARG A 8 1.37 -14.54 8.44
N GLN A 9 1.50 -14.60 7.12
CA GLN A 9 2.17 -13.57 6.32
C GLN A 9 1.48 -12.21 6.56
N VAL A 10 2.27 -11.17 6.77
CA VAL A 10 1.80 -9.78 6.76
C VAL A 10 2.00 -9.22 5.36
N SER A 11 0.95 -8.68 4.75
CA SER A 11 1.02 -8.03 3.44
C SER A 11 0.17 -6.78 3.40
N TRP A 12 0.58 -5.84 2.56
CA TRP A 12 -0.22 -4.65 2.27
C TRP A 12 -1.55 -5.04 1.66
N ALA A 13 -1.55 -6.02 0.73
CA ALA A 13 -2.75 -6.51 0.07
C ALA A 13 -3.86 -6.93 1.06
N SER A 14 -3.53 -7.79 2.03
CA SER A 14 -4.52 -8.27 3.01
C SER A 14 -5.08 -7.12 3.86
N ASN A 15 -4.22 -6.18 4.27
CA ASN A 15 -4.66 -5.06 5.11
C ASN A 15 -5.48 -4.04 4.31
N VAL A 16 -5.11 -3.74 3.06
CA VAL A 16 -5.87 -2.86 2.16
C VAL A 16 -7.27 -3.41 1.89
N TRP A 17 -7.39 -4.66 1.46
CA TRP A 17 -8.68 -5.23 1.09
C TRP A 17 -9.63 -5.34 2.27
N LEU A 18 -9.13 -5.76 3.44
CA LEU A 18 -9.97 -5.89 4.63
C LEU A 18 -10.37 -4.53 5.22
N THR A 19 -9.54 -3.50 5.05
CA THR A 19 -9.91 -2.13 5.37
C THR A 19 -10.97 -1.58 4.43
N LEU A 20 -10.81 -1.72 3.11
CA LEU A 20 -11.82 -1.29 2.14
C LEU A 20 -13.17 -2.02 2.35
N ALA A 21 -13.13 -3.28 2.79
CA ALA A 21 -14.31 -4.05 3.16
C ALA A 21 -14.91 -3.69 4.54
N GLN A 22 -14.29 -2.75 5.27
CA GLN A 22 -14.72 -2.28 6.60
C GLN A 22 -14.95 -3.42 7.61
N VAL A 23 -14.05 -4.41 7.61
CA VAL A 23 -14.18 -5.61 8.47
C VAL A 23 -14.03 -5.29 9.96
N LEU A 24 -13.31 -4.22 10.29
CA LEU A 24 -13.20 -3.67 11.66
C LEU A 24 -13.77 -2.25 11.72
N PRO A 25 -14.02 -1.70 12.93
CA PRO A 25 -14.32 -0.29 13.10
C PRO A 25 -13.24 0.60 12.47
N GLU A 26 -13.65 1.75 11.93
CA GLU A 26 -12.79 2.74 11.23
C GLU A 26 -11.46 2.98 11.97
N SER A 27 -11.51 3.29 13.27
CA SER A 27 -10.30 3.54 14.07
C SER A 27 -9.31 2.35 14.10
N GLN A 28 -9.81 1.11 14.04
CA GLN A 28 -8.96 -0.09 14.02
C GLN A 28 -8.43 -0.39 12.62
N ASN A 29 -9.21 -0.14 11.57
CA ASN A 29 -8.76 -0.23 10.18
C ASN A 29 -7.65 0.78 9.90
N ALA A 30 -7.83 2.03 10.31
CA ALA A 30 -6.81 3.08 10.24
C ALA A 30 -5.50 2.63 10.89
N VAL A 31 -5.57 2.05 12.09
CA VAL A 31 -4.40 1.51 12.79
C VAL A 31 -3.78 0.34 12.01
N ALA A 32 -4.58 -0.58 11.48
CA ALA A 32 -4.06 -1.71 10.69
C ALA A 32 -3.31 -1.24 9.44
N LEU A 33 -3.86 -0.29 8.69
CA LEU A 33 -3.20 0.33 7.53
C LEU A 33 -1.89 1.03 7.91
N GLN A 34 -1.90 1.83 8.98
CA GLN A 34 -0.68 2.51 9.43
C GLN A 34 0.41 1.54 9.86
N GLN A 35 0.03 0.47 10.56
CA GLN A 35 0.97 -0.52 11.04
C GLN A 35 1.57 -1.33 9.89
N VAL A 36 0.79 -1.70 8.87
CA VAL A 36 1.31 -2.51 7.76
C VAL A 36 2.31 -1.74 6.91
N MET A 37 2.10 -0.42 6.75
CA MET A 37 3.03 0.47 6.04
C MET A 37 4.40 0.60 6.74
N LYS A 38 4.42 0.45 8.07
CA LYS A 38 5.63 0.56 8.90
C LYS A 38 6.28 -0.79 9.21
N HIS A 39 5.69 -1.88 8.74
CA HIS A 39 6.14 -3.23 9.07
C HIS A 39 7.21 -3.69 8.08
N ASP A 40 8.47 -3.80 8.53
CA ASP A 40 9.63 -4.11 7.68
C ASP A 40 9.48 -5.43 6.89
N GLY A 41 8.89 -6.46 7.51
CA GLY A 41 8.68 -7.77 6.86
C GLY A 41 7.39 -7.89 6.05
N ALA A 42 6.65 -6.79 5.83
CA ALA A 42 5.39 -6.86 5.12
C ALA A 42 5.61 -6.92 3.60
N VAL A 43 4.94 -7.85 2.93
CA VAL A 43 4.96 -7.93 1.46
C VAL A 43 4.30 -6.68 0.89
N ARG A 44 5.08 -5.94 0.09
CA ARG A 44 4.65 -4.67 -0.54
C ARG A 44 4.03 -4.93 -1.92
N PRO A 45 3.14 -4.03 -2.39
CA PRO A 45 2.64 -4.09 -3.75
C PRO A 45 3.77 -3.85 -4.76
N LEU A 46 3.71 -4.52 -5.91
CA LEU A 46 4.60 -4.26 -7.05
C LEU A 46 3.91 -3.44 -8.16
N THR A 47 2.58 -3.43 -8.18
CA THR A 47 1.82 -2.87 -9.29
C THR A 47 1.12 -1.58 -8.90
N PRO A 48 1.04 -0.59 -9.81
CA PRO A 48 0.22 0.61 -9.61
C PRO A 48 -1.25 0.26 -9.32
N TYR A 49 -1.75 -0.88 -9.81
CA TYR A 49 -3.10 -1.36 -9.51
C TYR A 49 -3.35 -1.51 -8.01
N LEU A 50 -2.49 -2.25 -7.29
CA LEU A 50 -2.68 -2.44 -5.85
C LEU A 50 -2.27 -1.18 -5.07
N TYR A 51 -1.30 -0.40 -5.56
CA TYR A 51 -0.99 0.91 -5.00
C TYR A 51 -2.17 1.89 -5.05
N HIS A 52 -3.00 1.85 -6.09
CA HIS A 52 -4.23 2.65 -6.15
C HIS A 52 -5.17 2.32 -4.98
N HIS A 53 -5.41 1.03 -4.71
CA HIS A 53 -6.28 0.61 -3.63
C HIS A 53 -5.71 1.00 -2.26
N MET A 54 -4.38 1.01 -2.13
CA MET A 54 -3.72 1.51 -0.93
C MET A 54 -4.02 2.99 -0.69
N VAL A 55 -3.92 3.82 -1.73
CA VAL A 55 -4.26 5.26 -1.64
C VAL A 55 -5.73 5.44 -1.26
N ASP A 56 -6.63 4.65 -1.87
CA ASP A 56 -8.07 4.70 -1.58
C ASP A 56 -8.38 4.30 -0.13
N ALA A 57 -7.77 3.23 0.37
CA ALA A 57 -7.94 2.76 1.75
C ALA A 57 -7.46 3.79 2.78
N VAL A 58 -6.32 4.45 2.53
CA VAL A 58 -5.82 5.54 3.38
C VAL A 58 -6.75 6.75 3.38
N GLY A 59 -7.32 7.09 2.21
CA GLY A 59 -8.28 8.18 2.07
C GLY A 59 -9.61 7.90 2.79
N THR A 60 -10.12 6.67 2.67
CA THR A 60 -11.38 6.22 3.28
C THR A 60 -11.36 6.34 4.80
N GLU A 61 -10.26 5.92 5.42
CA GLU A 61 -10.10 5.91 6.88
C GLU A 61 -9.72 7.29 7.47
N ARG A 62 -9.78 8.35 6.66
CA ARG A 62 -9.43 9.74 7.02
C ARG A 62 -8.14 9.83 7.83
N VAL A 63 -7.16 9.01 7.44
CA VAL A 63 -5.89 8.89 8.17
C VAL A 63 -5.12 10.19 7.95
N THR A 64 -5.35 11.17 8.82
CA THR A 64 -4.88 12.55 8.69
C THR A 64 -3.44 12.77 9.16
N THR A 65 -2.75 11.73 9.61
CA THR A 65 -1.42 11.89 10.21
C THR A 65 -0.41 10.92 9.62
N GLY A 66 0.41 11.44 8.71
CA GLY A 66 1.69 10.82 8.32
C GLY A 66 1.60 9.56 7.45
N GLY A 67 0.50 9.37 6.71
CA GLY A 67 0.51 8.44 5.58
C GLY A 67 1.65 8.86 4.63
N PRO A 68 2.48 7.92 4.14
CA PRO A 68 3.59 8.30 3.32
C PRO A 68 3.08 9.12 2.15
N THR A 69 3.97 9.93 1.63
CA THR A 69 3.96 10.54 0.31
C THR A 69 3.82 9.49 -0.82
N THR A 70 3.11 8.38 -0.63
CA THR A 70 3.02 7.20 -1.51
C THR A 70 2.39 7.52 -2.86
N GLY A 71 1.40 8.42 -2.91
CA GLY A 71 0.83 8.89 -4.19
C GLY A 71 1.86 9.63 -5.05
N GLY A 72 2.65 10.52 -4.45
CA GLY A 72 3.66 11.30 -5.21
C GLY A 72 4.95 10.54 -5.47
N SER A 73 5.40 9.70 -4.53
CA SER A 73 6.70 9.03 -4.59
C SER A 73 6.71 7.79 -5.49
N TYR A 74 5.63 6.99 -5.51
CA TYR A 74 5.57 5.79 -6.34
C TYR A 74 5.48 6.12 -7.83
N TRP A 75 4.44 6.85 -8.24
CA TRP A 75 4.28 7.30 -9.62
C TRP A 75 5.36 8.30 -10.04
N GLY A 76 5.81 9.17 -9.13
CA GLY A 76 6.96 10.03 -9.37
C GLY A 76 8.27 9.26 -9.53
N GLY A 77 8.36 8.05 -8.97
CA GLY A 77 9.45 7.11 -9.19
C GLY A 77 9.52 6.66 -10.66
N MET A 78 8.38 6.30 -11.26
CA MET A 78 8.33 5.95 -12.69
C MET A 78 8.77 7.12 -13.57
N ILE A 79 8.31 8.35 -13.28
CA ILE A 79 8.73 9.55 -14.02
C ILE A 79 10.25 9.73 -13.94
N LYS A 80 10.83 9.61 -12.73
CA LYS A 80 12.28 9.69 -12.53
C LYS A 80 13.05 8.58 -13.24
N ALA A 81 12.43 7.42 -13.42
CA ALA A 81 12.98 6.29 -14.17
C ALA A 81 12.82 6.43 -15.70
N GLY A 82 12.26 7.54 -16.19
CA GLY A 82 12.13 7.83 -17.63
C GLY A 82 10.84 7.31 -18.27
N ALA A 83 9.80 7.05 -17.47
CA ALA A 83 8.52 6.59 -17.99
C ALA A 83 7.78 7.72 -18.74
N ASP A 84 7.46 7.49 -20.02
CA ASP A 84 6.53 8.33 -20.80
C ASP A 84 5.06 7.97 -20.54
N THR A 85 4.80 6.76 -20.04
CA THR A 85 3.49 6.24 -19.62
C THR A 85 3.67 5.39 -18.36
N PHE A 86 2.64 5.32 -17.50
CA PHE A 86 2.72 4.49 -16.30
C PHE A 86 2.77 3.00 -16.64
N TRP A 87 3.70 2.29 -16.00
CA TRP A 87 3.98 0.89 -16.28
C TRP A 87 3.00 -0.05 -15.56
N GLU A 88 2.87 -1.27 -16.08
CA GLU A 88 2.04 -2.32 -15.49
C GLU A 88 2.54 -2.79 -14.11
N ALA A 89 3.86 -2.81 -13.93
CA ALA A 89 4.55 -3.14 -12.68
C ALA A 89 5.73 -2.19 -12.50
N PHE A 90 6.03 -1.84 -11.25
CA PHE A 90 7.15 -0.97 -10.91
C PHE A 90 7.62 -1.23 -9.48
N ASP A 91 8.89 -1.60 -9.36
CA ASP A 91 9.62 -1.62 -8.10
C ASP A 91 10.42 -0.33 -7.95
N PRO A 92 10.12 0.55 -6.98
CA PRO A 92 10.90 1.75 -6.73
C PRO A 92 12.36 1.47 -6.34
N GLU A 93 12.66 0.29 -5.78
CA GLU A 93 14.01 -0.11 -5.39
C GLU A 93 14.78 -0.76 -6.54
N ASN A 94 14.07 -1.30 -7.53
CA ASN A 94 14.66 -1.83 -8.75
C ASN A 94 13.83 -1.45 -10.01
N PRO A 95 13.86 -0.19 -10.45
CA PRO A 95 13.01 0.34 -11.52
C PRO A 95 13.11 -0.34 -12.89
N LEU A 96 14.25 -1.00 -13.18
CA LEU A 96 14.58 -1.59 -14.48
C LEU A 96 14.76 -3.11 -14.40
N ALA A 97 14.26 -3.72 -13.32
CA ALA A 97 14.28 -5.17 -13.10
C ALA A 97 13.59 -5.94 -14.23
#